data_AF-A0A7V2Y374-F1
#
_entry.id   AF-A0A7V2Y374-F1
#
_cell.length_a   1.000
_cell.length_b   1.000
_cell.length_c   1.000
_cell.angle_alpha   90.00
_cell.angle_beta   90.00
_cell.angle_gamma   90.00
#
_symmetry.space_group_name_H-M   'P 1'
#
loop_
_entity.id
_entity.type
_entity.pdbx_description
1 polymer ?
#
loop_
_entity_poly.entity_id
_entity_poly.type
_entity_poly.pdbx_seq_one_letter_code
_entity_poly.pdbx_strand_id
1 'polypeptide(L)'
;MSTKKFLYIMLAIYVAGAVIGVALFRSPGLSRAYLKEFGKEHKEFLKIKKSDWYKAYEERPALHPPANEHQREQLEFVEHYEANPRFHAEETRAFRYTIYFRFLNSAVFIALMAFALRKPLGDYLDGKIAEIRSELDDAAKAREEAARLKEQARGKIEKWEAVEAAIRKEADQALEKDLAKINQEFEQSKAQFEKELADRRLAEQYRAERAIKTELVEEAIAAVENRYRTEATLERLTQNVDAFTKLMERLS
;
A
#
# COMPACT_ATOMS: atom_id res chain seq x y z
N MET A 1 -4.37 -18.17 -40.65
CA MET A 1 -4.08 -19.53 -41.18
C MET A 1 -4.02 -20.50 -39.98
N SER A 2 -4.68 -21.66 -40.03
CA SER A 2 -4.59 -22.65 -38.94
C SER A 2 -3.17 -23.17 -38.79
N THR A 3 -2.70 -23.43 -37.56
CA THR A 3 -1.37 -24.01 -37.28
C THR A 3 -1.07 -25.23 -38.14
N LYS A 4 -2.06 -26.12 -38.31
CA LYS A 4 -1.93 -27.31 -39.16
C LYS A 4 -1.68 -26.93 -40.63
N LYS A 5 -2.44 -25.98 -41.17
CA LYS A 5 -2.28 -25.49 -42.54
C LYS A 5 -0.91 -24.84 -42.77
N PHE A 6 -0.42 -24.05 -41.81
CA PHE A 6 0.91 -23.47 -41.88
C PHE A 6 2.01 -24.53 -41.90
N LEU A 7 1.93 -25.53 -41.01
CA LEU A 7 2.90 -26.62 -40.96
C LEU A 7 2.91 -27.45 -42.26
N TYR A 8 1.75 -27.77 -42.83
CA TYR A 8 1.68 -28.48 -44.11
C TYR A 8 2.30 -27.68 -45.26
N ILE A 9 2.06 -26.36 -45.30
CA ILE A 9 2.66 -25.49 -46.32
C ILE A 9 4.19 -25.41 -46.13
N MET A 10 4.66 -25.23 -44.90
CA MET A 10 6.09 -25.21 -44.61
C MET A 10 6.77 -26.54 -44.96
N LEU A 11 6.12 -27.67 -44.67
CA LEU A 11 6.60 -28.99 -45.08
C LEU A 11 6.66 -29.11 -46.60
N ALA A 12 5.61 -28.69 -47.31
CA ALA A 12 5.58 -28.72 -48.77
C ALA A 12 6.68 -27.84 -49.38
N ILE A 13 6.91 -26.64 -48.85
CA ILE A 13 8.00 -25.74 -49.25
C ILE A 13 9.36 -26.39 -49.00
N TYR A 14 9.56 -26.99 -47.82
CA TYR A 14 10.80 -27.66 -47.48
C TYR A 14 11.09 -28.85 -48.41
N VAL A 15 10.09 -29.70 -48.65
CA VAL A 15 10.21 -30.85 -49.56
C VAL A 15 10.49 -30.38 -50.97
N ALA A 16 9.78 -29.37 -51.48
CA ALA A 16 10.03 -28.80 -52.80
C ALA A 16 11.45 -28.22 -52.92
N GLY A 17 11.89 -27.44 -51.93
CA GLY A 17 13.25 -26.88 -51.88
C GLY A 17 14.33 -27.97 -51.79
N ALA A 18 14.11 -29.00 -50.99
CA ALA A 18 15.01 -30.14 -50.88
C ALA A 18 15.12 -30.90 -52.22
N VAL A 19 14.00 -31.14 -52.90
CA VAL A 19 13.98 -31.77 -54.23
C VAL A 19 14.74 -30.93 -55.25
N ILE A 20 14.56 -29.60 -55.26
CA ILE A 20 15.31 -28.68 -56.13
C ILE A 20 16.81 -28.75 -55.82
N GLY A 21 17.19 -28.70 -54.54
CA GLY A 21 18.58 -28.82 -54.11
C GLY A 21 19.23 -30.13 -54.54
N VAL A 22 18.53 -31.25 -54.36
CA VAL A 22 19.01 -32.57 -54.84
C VAL A 22 19.08 -32.61 -56.36
N ALA A 23 18.11 -32.05 -57.09
CA ALA A 23 18.13 -32.04 -58.55
C ALA A 23 19.31 -31.23 -59.13
N LEU A 24 19.62 -30.08 -58.52
CA LEU A 24 20.70 -29.19 -58.97
C LEU A 24 22.10 -29.70 -58.58
N PHE A 25 22.25 -30.22 -57.36
CA PHE A 25 23.56 -30.52 -56.79
C PHE A 25 23.84 -32.03 -56.63
N ARG A 26 22.84 -32.88 -56.88
CA ARG A 26 22.86 -34.36 -56.87
C ARG A 26 23.20 -35.01 -55.54
N SER A 27 24.42 -34.83 -55.06
CA SER A 27 24.94 -35.50 -53.87
C SER A 27 25.83 -34.59 -53.03
N PRO A 28 25.81 -34.77 -51.69
CA PRO A 28 26.72 -34.06 -50.78
C PRO A 28 28.19 -34.46 -50.97
N GLY A 29 28.47 -35.64 -51.53
CA GLY A 29 29.82 -36.12 -51.82
C GLY A 29 30.19 -36.03 -53.30
N LEU A 30 31.42 -36.47 -53.60
CA LEU A 30 31.92 -36.65 -54.96
C LEU A 30 30.99 -37.55 -55.77
N SER A 31 30.82 -37.23 -57.05
CA SER A 31 29.90 -37.95 -57.92
C SER A 31 30.34 -39.39 -58.11
N ARG A 32 29.37 -40.30 -58.30
CA ARG A 32 29.67 -41.70 -58.61
C ARG A 32 30.49 -41.86 -59.90
N ALA A 33 30.31 -40.95 -60.86
CA ALA A 33 31.08 -40.91 -62.08
C ALA A 33 32.55 -40.56 -61.80
N TYR A 34 32.79 -39.50 -61.01
CA TYR A 34 34.14 -39.10 -60.60
C TYR A 34 34.86 -40.20 -59.80
N LEU A 35 34.17 -40.81 -58.84
CA LEU A 35 34.73 -41.89 -58.01
C LEU A 35 35.00 -43.18 -58.80
N LYS A 36 34.33 -43.40 -59.93
CA LYS A 36 34.60 -44.56 -60.80
C LYS A 36 35.93 -44.39 -61.55
N GLU A 37 36.25 -43.18 -61.96
CA GLU A 37 37.45 -42.84 -62.73
C GLU A 37 38.65 -42.57 -61.81
N PHE A 38 38.49 -41.70 -60.81
CA PHE A 38 39.55 -41.21 -59.93
C PHE A 38 39.50 -41.79 -58.50
N GLY A 39 38.66 -42.80 -58.24
CA GLY A 39 38.42 -43.28 -56.88
C GLY A 39 39.63 -43.90 -56.17
N LYS A 40 40.60 -44.44 -56.91
CA LYS A 40 41.87 -44.95 -56.34
C LYS A 40 42.78 -43.80 -55.93
N GLU A 41 43.02 -42.86 -56.84
CA GLU A 41 43.80 -41.65 -56.62
C GLU A 41 43.21 -40.80 -55.48
N HIS A 42 41.88 -40.65 -55.43
CA HIS A 42 41.21 -39.92 -54.36
C HIS A 42 41.43 -40.56 -52.98
N LYS A 43 41.44 -41.90 -52.89
CA LYS A 43 41.72 -42.61 -51.62
C LYS A 43 43.17 -42.40 -51.18
N GLU A 44 44.09 -42.39 -52.12
CA GLU A 44 45.50 -42.13 -51.88
C GLU A 44 45.74 -40.68 -51.44
N PHE A 45 45.10 -39.72 -52.12
CA PHE A 45 45.04 -38.32 -51.73
C PHE A 45 44.52 -38.15 -50.29
N LEU A 46 43.41 -38.80 -49.95
CA LEU A 46 42.87 -38.77 -48.58
C LEU A 46 43.81 -39.41 -47.56
N LYS A 47 44.54 -40.47 -47.94
CA LYS A 47 45.51 -41.12 -47.07
C LYS A 47 46.70 -40.20 -46.78
N ILE A 48 47.19 -39.49 -47.79
CA ILE A 48 48.28 -38.52 -47.67
C ILE A 48 47.82 -37.32 -46.83
N LYS A 49 46.69 -36.68 -47.16
CA LYS A 49 46.10 -35.57 -46.38
C LYS A 49 45.84 -35.92 -44.92
N LYS A 50 45.53 -37.19 -44.62
CA LYS A 50 45.32 -37.65 -43.24
C LYS A 50 46.60 -37.99 -42.50
N SER A 51 47.73 -38.13 -43.18
CA SER A 51 49.01 -38.43 -42.55
C SER A 51 49.47 -37.27 -41.66
N ASP A 52 50.06 -37.60 -40.51
CA ASP A 52 50.43 -36.58 -39.52
C ASP A 52 51.54 -35.66 -40.02
N TRP A 53 52.45 -36.19 -40.84
CA TRP A 53 53.48 -35.39 -41.49
C TRP A 53 52.88 -34.38 -42.47
N TYR A 54 51.96 -34.81 -43.34
CA TYR A 54 51.37 -33.90 -44.33
C TYR A 54 50.53 -32.81 -43.66
N LYS A 55 49.81 -33.11 -42.58
CA LYS A 55 49.10 -32.09 -41.79
C LYS A 55 50.06 -31.05 -41.21
N ALA A 56 51.18 -31.49 -40.64
CA ALA A 56 52.21 -30.59 -40.12
C ALA A 56 52.83 -29.72 -41.23
N TYR A 57 53.00 -30.29 -42.43
CA TYR A 57 53.42 -29.55 -43.63
C TYR A 57 52.37 -28.53 -44.08
N GLU A 58 51.09 -28.90 -44.16
CA GLU A 58 49.98 -28.03 -44.57
C GLU A 58 49.80 -26.83 -43.62
N GLU A 59 49.97 -27.03 -42.31
CA GLU A 59 49.92 -25.95 -41.32
C GLU A 59 51.15 -25.03 -41.37
N ARG A 60 52.36 -25.61 -41.53
CA ARG A 60 53.63 -24.87 -41.50
C ARG A 60 54.66 -25.43 -42.50
N PRO A 61 54.53 -25.10 -43.80
CA PRO A 61 55.35 -25.71 -44.85
C PRO A 61 56.87 -25.47 -44.68
N ALA A 62 57.24 -24.29 -44.19
CA ALA A 62 58.64 -23.90 -44.02
C ALA A 62 59.37 -24.64 -42.87
N LEU A 63 58.64 -25.17 -41.89
CA LEU A 63 59.22 -25.87 -40.72
C LEU A 63 59.25 -27.39 -40.90
N HIS A 64 58.45 -27.92 -41.82
CA HIS A 64 58.31 -29.37 -42.04
C HIS A 64 58.56 -29.75 -43.52
N PRO A 65 59.71 -29.37 -44.12
CA PRO A 65 59.99 -29.74 -45.50
C PRO A 65 60.03 -31.27 -45.68
N PRO A 66 59.79 -31.78 -46.89
CA PRO A 66 59.84 -33.21 -47.16
C PRO A 66 61.24 -33.75 -46.90
N ALA A 67 61.35 -34.64 -45.91
CA ALA A 67 62.59 -35.22 -45.43
C ALA A 67 63.13 -36.29 -46.38
N ASN A 68 62.23 -37.05 -47.02
CA ASN A 68 62.58 -38.18 -47.90
C ASN A 68 61.95 -38.02 -49.29
N GLU A 69 62.49 -38.71 -50.28
CA GLU A 69 61.99 -38.74 -51.66
C GLU A 69 60.51 -39.14 -51.72
N HIS A 70 60.10 -40.13 -50.93
CA HIS A 70 58.68 -40.54 -50.83
C HIS A 70 57.73 -39.42 -50.36
N GLN A 71 58.19 -38.52 -49.49
CA GLN A 71 57.39 -37.38 -49.04
C GLN A 71 57.29 -36.28 -50.11
N ARG A 72 58.33 -36.16 -50.97
CA ARG A 72 58.28 -35.27 -52.14
C ARG A 72 57.30 -35.79 -53.18
N GLU A 73 57.35 -37.08 -53.48
CA GLU A 73 56.41 -37.73 -54.40
C GLU A 73 54.96 -37.60 -53.90
N GLN A 74 54.72 -37.76 -52.59
CA GLN A 74 53.39 -37.56 -52.00
C GLN A 74 52.91 -36.12 -52.12
N LEU A 75 53.82 -35.14 -51.94
CA LEU A 75 53.51 -33.72 -52.09
C LEU A 75 53.14 -33.38 -53.54
N GLU A 76 54.00 -33.78 -54.49
CA GLU A 76 53.77 -33.57 -55.93
C GLU A 76 52.47 -34.24 -56.40
N PHE A 77 52.17 -35.44 -55.89
CA PHE A 77 50.90 -36.12 -56.14
C PHE A 77 49.71 -35.31 -55.64
N VAL A 78 49.79 -34.76 -54.42
CA VAL A 78 48.71 -33.94 -53.87
C VAL A 78 48.54 -32.65 -54.66
N GLU A 79 49.62 -31.94 -54.98
CA GLU A 79 49.58 -30.71 -55.77
C GLU A 79 48.97 -30.95 -57.16
N HIS A 80 49.38 -32.03 -57.84
CA HIS A 80 48.81 -32.40 -59.13
C HIS A 80 47.33 -32.79 -59.00
N TYR A 81 46.96 -33.53 -57.97
CA TYR A 81 45.58 -33.95 -57.76
C TYR A 81 44.67 -32.76 -57.43
N GLU A 82 45.13 -31.81 -56.62
CA GLU A 82 44.41 -30.57 -56.30
C GLU A 82 44.28 -29.68 -57.53
N ALA A 83 45.33 -29.54 -58.34
CA ALA A 83 45.30 -28.75 -59.58
C ALA A 83 44.33 -29.29 -60.65
N ASN A 84 43.78 -30.51 -60.48
CA ASN A 84 42.86 -31.10 -61.43
C ASN A 84 41.52 -30.34 -61.48
N PRO A 85 41.14 -29.72 -62.62
CA PRO A 85 39.89 -28.97 -62.74
C PRO A 85 38.63 -29.79 -62.45
N ARG A 86 38.65 -31.10 -62.70
CA ARG A 86 37.52 -31.99 -62.41
C ARG A 86 37.30 -32.18 -60.91
N PHE A 87 38.38 -32.21 -60.12
CA PHE A 87 38.29 -32.30 -58.67
C PHE A 87 37.68 -31.02 -58.08
N HIS A 88 38.16 -29.85 -58.50
CA HIS A 88 37.60 -28.56 -58.09
C HIS A 88 36.12 -28.39 -58.48
N ALA A 89 35.70 -28.86 -59.66
CA ALA A 89 34.30 -28.80 -60.07
C ALA A 89 33.38 -29.66 -59.15
N GLU A 90 33.88 -30.79 -58.67
CA GLU A 90 33.16 -31.67 -57.75
C GLU A 90 33.14 -31.11 -56.32
N GLU A 91 34.26 -30.56 -55.85
CA GLU A 91 34.37 -29.91 -54.54
C GLU A 91 33.48 -28.67 -54.45
N THR A 92 33.50 -27.80 -55.45
CA THR A 92 32.63 -26.63 -55.51
C THR A 92 31.14 -27.01 -55.56
N ARG A 93 30.78 -28.12 -56.24
CA ARG A 93 29.41 -28.64 -56.20
C ARG A 93 29.01 -29.12 -54.81
N ALA A 94 29.86 -29.91 -54.14
CA ALA A 94 29.61 -30.41 -52.79
C ALA A 94 29.51 -29.27 -51.76
N PHE A 95 30.34 -28.25 -51.91
CA PHE A 95 30.29 -27.03 -51.09
C PHE A 95 28.98 -26.26 -51.31
N ARG A 96 28.58 -26.03 -52.56
CA ARG A 96 27.30 -25.38 -52.90
C ARG A 96 26.09 -26.16 -52.38
N TYR A 97 26.11 -27.49 -52.48
CA TYR A 97 25.10 -28.38 -51.87
C TYR A 97 24.97 -28.07 -50.38
N THR A 98 26.10 -28.08 -49.67
CA THR A 98 26.14 -27.90 -48.21
C THR A 98 25.63 -26.52 -47.80
N ILE A 99 26.06 -25.46 -48.50
CA ILE A 99 25.58 -24.10 -48.24
C ILE A 99 24.07 -24.00 -48.50
N TYR A 100 23.59 -24.53 -49.61
CA TYR A 100 22.19 -24.49 -49.99
C TYR A 100 21.30 -25.12 -48.91
N PHE A 101 21.62 -26.35 -48.49
CA PHE A 101 20.84 -27.04 -47.46
C PHE A 101 20.96 -26.38 -46.09
N ARG A 102 22.13 -25.83 -45.74
CA ARG A 102 22.28 -25.04 -44.51
C ARG A 102 21.35 -23.83 -44.52
N PHE A 103 21.33 -23.08 -45.61
CA PHE A 103 20.46 -21.92 -45.76
C PHE A 103 18.97 -22.30 -45.75
N LEU A 104 18.59 -23.34 -46.50
CA LEU A 104 17.21 -23.85 -46.52
C LEU A 104 16.74 -24.25 -45.12
N ASN A 105 17.55 -25.02 -44.38
CA ASN A 105 17.24 -25.44 -43.03
C ASN A 105 17.12 -24.23 -42.08
N SER A 106 18.05 -23.28 -42.15
CA SER A 106 18.00 -22.05 -41.34
C SER A 106 16.76 -21.20 -41.64
N ALA A 107 16.42 -21.01 -42.91
CA ALA A 107 15.27 -20.23 -43.31
C ALA A 107 13.94 -20.86 -42.82
N VAL A 108 13.80 -22.18 -42.98
CA VAL A 108 12.63 -22.91 -42.46
C VAL A 108 12.56 -22.82 -40.94
N PHE A 109 13.69 -22.99 -40.25
CA PHE A 109 13.74 -22.86 -38.79
C PHE A 109 13.30 -21.46 -38.32
N ILE A 110 13.82 -20.39 -38.92
CA ILE A 110 13.44 -19.01 -38.60
C ILE A 110 11.95 -18.79 -38.84
N ALA A 111 11.41 -19.28 -39.96
CA ALA A 111 9.99 -19.16 -40.27
C ALA A 111 9.10 -19.90 -39.25
N LEU A 112 9.50 -21.11 -38.84
CA LEU A 112 8.80 -21.86 -37.79
C LEU A 112 8.85 -21.14 -36.44
N MET A 113 10.02 -20.61 -36.06
CA MET A 113 10.20 -19.86 -34.82
C MET A 113 9.38 -18.56 -34.81
N ALA A 114 9.41 -17.79 -35.89
CA ALA A 114 8.62 -16.58 -36.02
C ALA A 114 7.12 -16.86 -35.88
N PHE A 115 6.63 -17.95 -36.48
CA PHE A 115 5.22 -18.34 -36.34
C PHE A 115 4.89 -18.81 -34.92
N ALA A 116 5.75 -19.63 -34.31
CA ALA A 116 5.53 -20.18 -32.96
C ALA A 116 5.56 -19.08 -31.89
N LEU A 117 6.48 -18.12 -32.01
CA LEU A 117 6.66 -17.02 -31.05
C LEU A 117 5.72 -15.84 -31.27
N ARG A 118 5.13 -15.69 -32.47
CA ARG A 118 4.24 -14.56 -32.79
C ARG A 118 3.14 -14.37 -31.75
N LYS A 119 2.48 -15.46 -31.35
CA LYS A 119 1.36 -15.41 -30.41
C LYS A 119 1.80 -15.12 -28.97
N PRO A 120 2.68 -15.92 -28.33
CA PRO A 120 3.07 -15.65 -26.94
C PRO A 120 3.76 -14.29 -26.78
N LEU A 121 4.52 -13.83 -27.78
CA LEU A 121 5.15 -12.52 -27.73
C LEU A 121 4.13 -11.39 -27.87
N GLY A 122 3.12 -11.56 -28.75
CA GLY A 122 2.01 -10.62 -28.88
C GLY A 122 1.19 -10.53 -27.60
N ASP A 123 0.75 -11.67 -27.07
CA ASP A 123 -0.05 -11.76 -25.84
C ASP A 123 0.71 -11.13 -24.64
N TYR A 124 2.03 -11.33 -24.55
CA TYR A 124 2.86 -10.71 -23.51
C TYR A 124 2.90 -9.18 -23.63
N LEU A 125 3.13 -8.66 -24.84
CA LEU A 125 3.17 -7.22 -25.08
C LEU A 125 1.82 -6.57 -24.87
N ASP A 126 0.74 -7.19 -25.33
CA ASP A 126 -0.64 -6.73 -25.11
C ASP A 126 -0.97 -6.70 -23.61
N GLY A 127 -0.52 -7.71 -22.85
CA GLY A 127 -0.63 -7.71 -21.39
C GLY A 127 0.09 -6.53 -20.73
N LYS A 128 1.32 -6.22 -21.16
CA LYS A 128 2.05 -5.04 -20.66
C LYS A 128 1.39 -3.72 -21.03
N ILE A 129 0.83 -3.61 -22.22
CA ILE A 129 0.07 -2.42 -22.63
C ILE A 129 -1.17 -2.24 -21.76
N ALA A 130 -1.88 -3.34 -21.45
CA ALA A 130 -3.06 -3.30 -20.59
C ALA A 130 -2.71 -2.89 -19.15
N GLU A 131 -1.61 -3.43 -18.59
CA GLU A 131 -1.10 -3.08 -17.27
C GLU A 131 -0.79 -1.58 -17.18
N ILE A 132 -0.01 -1.04 -18.12
CA ILE A 132 0.34 0.39 -18.17
C ILE A 132 -0.90 1.28 -18.30
N ARG A 133 -1.91 0.86 -19.08
CA ARG A 133 -3.17 1.60 -19.20
C ARG A 133 -3.93 1.64 -17.89
N SER A 134 -4.00 0.50 -17.17
CA SER A 134 -4.64 0.45 -15.86
C SER A 134 -3.95 1.37 -14.87
N GLU A 135 -2.61 1.36 -14.83
CA GLU A 135 -1.84 2.24 -13.94
C GLU A 135 -2.08 3.73 -14.25
N LEU A 136 -2.18 4.09 -15.54
CA LEU A 136 -2.50 5.45 -15.96
C LEU A 136 -3.91 5.88 -15.55
N ASP A 137 -4.90 5.00 -15.70
CA ASP A 137 -6.28 5.27 -15.29
C ASP A 137 -6.39 5.42 -13.77
N ASP A 138 -5.69 4.59 -13.00
CA ASP A 138 -5.67 4.68 -11.54
C ASP A 138 -4.94 5.95 -11.07
N ALA A 139 -3.84 6.33 -11.72
CA ALA A 139 -3.17 7.60 -11.45
C ALA A 139 -4.06 8.81 -11.78
N ALA A 140 -4.86 8.73 -12.86
CA ALA A 140 -5.81 9.78 -13.22
C ALA A 140 -6.92 9.93 -12.16
N LYS A 141 -7.50 8.82 -11.69
CA LYS A 141 -8.49 8.82 -10.60
C LYS A 141 -7.90 9.37 -9.31
N ALA A 142 -6.70 8.93 -8.91
CA ALA A 142 -6.04 9.42 -7.72
C ALA A 142 -5.80 10.95 -7.79
N ARG A 143 -5.47 11.46 -8.98
CA ARG A 143 -5.31 12.91 -9.21
C ARG A 143 -6.63 13.66 -9.07
N GLU A 144 -7.73 13.12 -9.61
CA GLU A 144 -9.07 13.69 -9.48
C GLU A 144 -9.53 13.71 -8.01
N GLU A 145 -9.33 12.62 -7.28
CA GLU A 145 -9.64 12.54 -5.85
C GLU A 145 -8.82 13.54 -5.03
N ALA A 146 -7.52 13.65 -5.30
CA ALA A 146 -6.66 14.63 -4.64
C ALA A 146 -7.11 16.07 -4.94
N ALA A 147 -7.53 16.36 -6.18
CA ALA A 147 -8.07 17.66 -6.55
C ALA A 147 -9.38 17.95 -5.79
N ARG A 148 -10.29 16.97 -5.68
CA ARG A 148 -11.54 17.10 -4.92
C ARG A 148 -11.27 17.35 -3.44
N LEU A 149 -10.35 16.61 -2.84
CA LEU A 149 -9.95 16.77 -1.43
C LEU A 149 -9.35 18.16 -1.19
N LYS A 150 -8.50 18.64 -2.10
CA LYS A 150 -7.94 19.99 -2.05
C LYS A 150 -9.03 21.05 -2.06
N GLU A 151 -10.03 20.91 -2.94
CA GLU A 151 -11.14 21.87 -3.02
C GLU A 151 -12.01 21.84 -1.75
N GLN A 152 -12.30 20.66 -1.20
CA GLN A 152 -13.01 20.53 0.07
C GLN A 152 -12.24 21.16 1.24
N ALA A 153 -10.92 20.95 1.30
CA ALA A 153 -10.08 21.56 2.32
C ALA A 153 -10.08 23.09 2.20
N ARG A 154 -9.96 23.61 0.97
CA ARG A 154 -10.04 25.04 0.70
C ARG A 154 -11.38 25.63 1.15
N GLY A 155 -12.50 25.00 0.79
CA GLY A 155 -13.82 25.45 1.21
C GLY A 155 -14.04 25.41 2.74
N LYS A 156 -13.37 24.51 3.46
CA LYS A 156 -13.36 24.52 4.94
C LYS A 156 -12.54 25.68 5.50
N ILE A 157 -11.38 25.96 4.92
CA ILE A 157 -10.52 27.08 5.33
C ILE A 157 -11.25 28.41 5.10
N GLU A 158 -11.89 28.60 3.95
CA GLU A 158 -12.65 29.82 3.65
C GLU A 158 -13.83 30.05 4.62
N LYS A 159 -14.43 28.97 5.12
CA LYS A 159 -15.52 29.04 6.12
C LYS A 159 -15.01 29.17 7.56
N TRP A 160 -13.71 29.01 7.79
CA TRP A 160 -13.14 28.97 9.15
C TRP A 160 -13.36 30.30 9.88
N GLU A 161 -13.10 31.43 9.22
CA GLU A 161 -13.29 32.76 9.82
C GLU A 161 -14.76 33.01 10.21
N ALA A 162 -15.70 32.56 9.38
CA ALA A 162 -17.13 32.69 9.68
C ALA A 162 -17.55 31.80 10.86
N VAL A 163 -17.00 30.59 10.96
CA VAL A 163 -17.24 29.68 12.09
C VAL A 163 -16.63 30.25 13.37
N GLU A 164 -15.41 30.80 13.32
CA GLU A 164 -14.78 31.46 14.46
C GLU A 164 -15.60 32.64 14.95
N ALA A 165 -16.07 33.50 14.04
CA ALA A 165 -16.94 34.63 14.39
C ALA A 165 -18.26 34.17 15.02
N ALA A 166 -18.85 33.08 14.52
CA ALA A 166 -20.08 32.50 15.09
C ALA A 166 -19.86 31.96 16.50
N ILE A 167 -18.77 31.22 16.73
CA ILE A 167 -18.40 30.69 18.06
C ILE A 167 -18.17 31.83 19.05
N ARG A 168 -17.42 32.87 18.66
CA ARG A 168 -17.20 34.05 19.53
C ARG A 168 -18.51 34.71 19.90
N LYS A 169 -19.40 34.93 18.94
CA LYS A 169 -20.72 35.53 19.17
C LYS A 169 -21.59 34.67 20.10
N GLU A 170 -21.58 33.36 19.93
CA GLU A 170 -22.33 32.44 20.80
C GLU A 170 -21.77 32.43 22.23
N ALA A 171 -20.45 32.44 22.37
CA ALA A 171 -19.78 32.55 23.67
C ALA A 171 -20.11 33.88 24.37
N ASP A 172 -20.06 35.00 23.66
CA ASP A 172 -20.41 36.32 24.21
C ASP A 172 -21.88 36.35 24.68
N GLN A 173 -22.80 35.79 23.89
CA GLN A 173 -24.22 35.68 24.26
C GLN A 173 -24.46 34.77 25.46
N ALA A 174 -23.70 33.67 25.57
CA ALA A 174 -23.78 32.78 26.72
C ALA A 174 -23.27 33.49 27.99
N LEU A 175 -22.14 34.19 27.90
CA LEU A 175 -21.59 34.98 29.00
C LEU A 175 -22.56 36.07 29.47
N GLU A 176 -23.20 36.80 28.54
CA GLU A 176 -24.21 37.81 28.91
C GLU A 176 -25.40 37.20 29.67
N LYS A 177 -25.90 36.05 29.21
CA LYS A 177 -26.99 35.34 29.90
C LYS A 177 -26.58 34.86 31.29
N ASP A 178 -25.39 34.29 31.40
CA ASP A 178 -24.87 33.80 32.68
C ASP A 178 -24.65 34.97 33.66
N LEU A 179 -24.10 36.10 33.20
CA LEU A 179 -23.97 37.31 34.01
C LEU A 179 -25.33 37.85 34.47
N ALA A 180 -26.32 37.89 33.58
CA ALA A 180 -27.68 38.31 33.95
C ALA A 180 -28.29 37.39 35.00
N LYS A 181 -28.10 36.08 34.87
CA LYS A 181 -28.59 35.09 35.83
C LYS A 181 -27.89 35.21 37.18
N ILE A 182 -26.56 35.34 37.19
CA ILE A 182 -25.77 35.56 38.41
C ILE A 182 -26.23 36.82 39.13
N ASN A 183 -26.42 37.93 38.40
CA ASN A 183 -26.91 39.18 39.00
C ASN A 183 -28.32 39.03 39.58
N GLN A 184 -29.22 38.31 38.89
CA GLN A 184 -30.56 38.05 39.40
C GLN A 184 -30.53 37.18 40.67
N GLU A 185 -29.74 36.11 40.68
CA GLU A 185 -29.57 35.25 41.86
C GLU A 185 -28.94 36.02 43.02
N PHE A 186 -27.97 36.89 42.74
CA PHE A 186 -27.33 37.76 43.72
C PHE A 186 -28.34 38.73 44.36
N GLU A 187 -29.15 39.43 43.57
CA GLU A 187 -30.17 40.36 44.09
C GLU A 187 -31.24 39.63 44.90
N GLN A 188 -31.68 38.44 44.46
CA GLN A 188 -32.60 37.61 45.24
C GLN A 188 -32.00 37.17 46.57
N SER A 189 -30.75 36.72 46.55
CA SER A 189 -30.03 36.26 47.75
C SER A 189 -29.82 37.41 48.73
N LYS A 190 -29.46 38.60 48.21
CA LYS A 190 -29.33 39.82 49.00
C LYS A 190 -30.66 40.21 49.65
N ALA A 191 -31.76 40.21 48.91
CA ALA A 191 -33.08 40.53 49.46
C ALA A 191 -33.54 39.52 50.53
N GLN A 192 -33.26 38.23 50.33
CA GLN A 192 -33.53 37.20 51.35
C GLN A 192 -32.67 37.43 52.60
N PHE A 193 -31.38 37.70 52.43
CA PHE A 193 -30.47 37.99 53.53
C PHE A 193 -30.89 39.23 54.33
N GLU A 194 -31.32 40.30 53.65
CA GLU A 194 -31.84 41.51 54.30
C GLU A 194 -33.11 41.24 55.09
N LYS A 195 -34.04 40.42 54.56
CA LYS A 195 -35.24 39.99 55.29
C LYS A 195 -34.89 39.15 56.51
N GLU A 196 -34.04 38.14 56.37
CA GLU A 196 -33.59 37.31 57.49
C GLU A 196 -32.90 38.16 58.57
N LEU A 197 -32.09 39.14 58.17
CA LEU A 197 -31.43 40.05 59.11
C LEU A 197 -32.46 40.91 59.86
N ALA A 198 -33.50 41.40 59.18
CA ALA A 198 -34.58 42.16 59.81
C ALA A 198 -35.38 41.29 60.78
N ASP A 199 -35.76 40.08 60.39
CA ASP A 199 -36.50 39.13 61.22
C ASP A 199 -35.68 38.71 62.44
N ARG A 200 -34.38 38.44 62.28
CA ARG A 200 -33.48 38.16 63.41
C ARG A 200 -33.38 39.34 64.36
N ARG A 201 -33.28 40.58 63.84
CA ARG A 201 -33.29 41.79 64.68
C ARG A 201 -34.58 41.92 65.49
N LEU A 202 -35.74 41.70 64.87
CA LEU A 202 -37.03 41.73 65.55
C LEU A 202 -37.13 40.62 66.61
N ALA A 203 -36.70 39.40 66.27
CA ALA A 203 -36.72 38.28 67.20
C ALA A 203 -35.81 38.53 68.42
N GLU A 204 -34.61 39.08 68.21
CA GLU A 204 -33.72 39.48 69.30
C GLU A 204 -34.31 40.61 70.16
N GLN A 205 -34.96 41.60 69.54
CA GLN A 205 -35.69 42.64 70.28
C GLN A 205 -36.82 42.06 71.15
N TYR A 206 -37.63 41.14 70.60
CA TYR A 206 -38.69 40.46 71.37
C TYR A 206 -38.13 39.58 72.50
N ARG A 207 -36.99 38.91 72.28
CA ARG A 207 -36.32 38.13 73.32
C ARG A 207 -35.83 39.03 74.45
N ALA A 208 -35.19 40.15 74.12
CA ALA A 208 -34.76 41.15 75.09
C ALA A 208 -35.96 41.73 75.87
N GLU A 209 -37.05 42.07 75.19
CA GLU A 209 -38.27 42.57 75.84
C GLU A 209 -38.88 41.53 76.81
N ARG A 210 -38.93 40.25 76.41
CA ARG A 210 -39.41 39.18 77.29
C ARG A 210 -38.49 38.96 78.47
N ALA A 211 -37.17 38.98 78.28
CA ALA A 211 -36.22 38.85 79.36
C ALA A 211 -36.42 39.95 80.42
N ILE A 212 -36.53 41.22 79.97
CA ILE A 212 -36.82 42.35 80.87
C ILE A 212 -38.16 42.15 81.59
N LYS A 213 -39.23 41.71 80.89
CA LYS A 213 -40.52 41.44 81.53
C LYS A 213 -40.43 40.34 82.58
N THR A 214 -39.71 39.26 82.30
CA THR A 214 -39.52 38.15 83.24
C THR A 214 -38.73 38.61 84.46
N GLU A 215 -37.62 39.33 84.27
CA GLU A 215 -36.83 39.91 85.37
C GLU A 215 -37.68 40.84 86.24
N LEU A 216 -38.51 41.71 85.64
CA LEU A 216 -39.43 42.58 86.38
C LEU A 216 -40.50 41.81 87.15
N VAL A 217 -41.04 40.72 86.58
CA VAL A 217 -42.02 39.87 87.25
C VAL A 217 -41.38 39.11 88.41
N GLU A 218 -40.17 38.58 88.22
CA GLU A 218 -39.41 37.91 89.27
C GLU A 218 -39.06 38.89 90.40
N GLU A 219 -38.63 40.11 90.08
CA GLU A 219 -38.38 41.17 91.06
C GLU A 219 -39.66 41.55 91.83
N ALA A 220 -40.80 41.66 91.14
CA ALA A 220 -42.08 41.92 91.78
C ALA A 220 -42.54 40.77 92.69
N ILE A 221 -42.38 39.51 92.25
CA ILE A 221 -42.67 38.32 93.07
C ILE A 221 -41.75 38.30 94.28
N ALA A 222 -40.45 38.52 94.12
CA ALA A 222 -39.49 38.56 95.21
C ALA A 222 -39.81 39.69 96.21
N ALA A 223 -40.24 40.86 95.73
CA ALA A 223 -40.69 41.96 96.57
C ALA A 223 -41.96 41.60 97.37
N VAL A 224 -42.94 40.96 96.72
CA VAL A 224 -44.17 40.46 97.37
C VAL A 224 -43.85 39.36 98.39
N GLU A 225 -42.98 38.42 98.05
CA GLU A 225 -42.56 37.33 98.94
C GLU A 225 -41.84 37.89 100.17
N ASN A 226 -40.91 38.82 99.99
CA ASN A 226 -40.23 39.49 101.10
C ASN A 226 -41.22 40.23 102.01
N ARG A 227 -42.20 40.92 101.42
CA ARG A 227 -43.26 41.59 102.19
C ARG A 227 -44.12 40.59 102.97
N TYR A 228 -44.52 39.48 102.36
CA TYR A 228 -45.23 38.40 103.05
C TYR A 228 -44.41 37.79 104.19
N ARG A 229 -43.10 37.60 104.03
CA ARG A 229 -42.22 37.06 105.08
C ARG A 229 -42.00 38.02 106.25
N THR A 230 -41.99 39.33 106.00
CA THR A 230 -41.74 40.35 107.04
C THR A 230 -43.01 40.84 107.74
N GLU A 231 -44.17 40.82 107.07
CA GLU A 231 -45.44 41.35 107.60
C GLU A 231 -46.47 40.25 107.99
N ALA A 232 -46.08 38.97 108.01
CA ALA A 232 -46.98 37.87 108.37
C ALA A 232 -47.48 37.96 109.83
N THR A 233 -48.73 38.39 109.97
CA THR A 233 -49.47 38.46 111.24
C THR A 233 -50.27 37.17 111.47
N LEU A 234 -50.37 36.73 112.72
CA LEU A 234 -51.03 35.47 113.12
C LEU A 234 -52.46 35.37 112.55
N GLU A 235 -53.19 36.48 112.54
CA GLU A 235 -54.57 36.60 112.06
C GLU A 235 -54.72 36.30 110.55
N ARG A 236 -53.72 36.70 109.76
CA ARG A 236 -53.71 36.51 108.31
C ARG A 236 -53.34 35.07 107.92
N LEU A 237 -52.53 34.41 108.74
CA LEU A 237 -52.27 32.97 108.62
C LEU A 237 -53.51 32.13 108.94
N THR A 238 -54.29 32.50 109.95
CA THR A 238 -55.54 31.79 110.28
C THR A 238 -56.57 31.92 109.15
N GLN A 239 -56.72 33.11 108.56
CA GLN A 239 -57.60 33.31 107.40
C GLN A 239 -57.15 32.52 106.16
N ASN A 240 -55.84 32.43 105.90
CA ASN A 240 -55.32 31.66 104.76
C ASN A 240 -55.54 30.15 104.95
N VAL A 241 -55.41 29.66 106.18
CA VAL A 241 -55.73 28.25 106.49
C VAL A 241 -57.21 27.99 106.31
N ASP A 242 -58.10 28.85 106.83
CA ASP A 242 -59.56 28.74 106.63
C ASP A 242 -59.97 28.81 105.16
N ALA A 243 -59.30 29.66 104.37
CA ALA A 243 -59.53 29.74 102.93
C ALA A 243 -59.06 28.45 102.23
N PHE A 244 -57.93 27.88 102.64
CA PHE A 244 -57.43 26.62 102.09
C PHE A 244 -58.33 25.44 102.45
N THR A 245 -58.83 25.34 103.70
CA THR A 245 -59.81 24.31 104.08
C THR A 245 -61.09 24.44 103.28
N LYS A 246 -61.62 25.65 103.08
CA LYS A 246 -62.79 25.87 102.19
C LYS A 246 -62.53 25.49 100.73
N LEU A 247 -61.30 25.66 100.25
CA LEU A 247 -60.92 25.30 98.88
C LEU A 247 -60.78 23.79 98.73
N MET A 248 -60.23 23.12 99.75
CA MET A 248 -60.11 21.67 99.81
C MET A 248 -61.47 20.98 99.97
N GLU A 249 -62.39 21.52 100.80
CA GLU A 249 -63.78 21.05 100.92
C GLU A 249 -64.57 21.22 99.61
N ARG A 250 -64.19 22.16 98.75
CA ARG A 250 -64.77 22.33 97.40
C ARG A 250 -64.17 21.41 96.34
N LEU A 251 -63.00 20.84 96.60
CA LEU A 251 -62.30 19.95 95.67
C LEU A 251 -62.49 18.46 96.03
N SER A 252 -62.99 18.14 97.23
CA SER A 252 -63.51 16.80 97.61
C SER A 252 -64.97 16.64 97.26
#